data_AF-A0A847L7F4-F1
#
_entry.id   AF-A0A847L7F4-F1
#
_cell.length_a   1.000
_cell.length_b   1.000
_cell.length_c   1.000
_cell.angle_alpha   90.00
_cell.angle_beta   90.00
_cell.angle_gamma   90.00
#
_symmetry.space_group_name_H-M   'P 1'
#
loop_
_entity.id
_entity.type
_entity.pdbx_description
1 polymer ?
#
loop_
_entity_poly.entity_id
_entity_poly.type
_entity_poly.pdbx_seq_one_letter_code
_entity_poly.pdbx_strand_id
1 'polypeptide(L)'
;MTGSRNSAIQKRLNYLIEQGQAIKIEAAVEPSMNKFLSQVGGKELWRVDVRAFQEWVTEVVGFLETVVPVTSLNYSKVMEIARSVPSKQSIEAGVAFLGGLGKALKNPVTPAARFPPLVDLSNDVRWSIVCNRCGGPRDHRLMKQDVRNDSEKIEGGRDVIEWKHTRQMLECCGCHSVTLRLLEWFSEVPDVEGETLWPPRVKFLRVCDDRYAPPPIPEILRQTCLAFDSGLNLLAAAGIRTALESICMSLKINGGKVPDPNKPGQEKTSKMLDGKINGLAEAKHLTFAQAEMLHSHRFLGNDAVHGAVIPTDEEIHACLDILFAVIDQVWKHPEESKKIRAARAARKSAKP
;
A
#
# COMPACT_ATOMS: atom_id res chain seq x y z
N MET A 1 4.89 -21.09 39.21
CA MET A 1 6.09 -21.83 38.74
C MET A 1 5.96 -22.13 37.24
N THR A 2 6.31 -21.19 36.37
CA THR A 2 6.31 -21.38 34.90
C THR A 2 7.49 -20.66 34.24
N GLY A 3 8.60 -20.54 34.97
CA GLY A 3 9.90 -20.29 34.36
C GLY A 3 10.48 -21.62 33.89
N SER A 4 11.17 -21.63 32.74
CA SER A 4 12.04 -22.72 32.25
C SER A 4 11.45 -23.77 31.28
N ARG A 5 10.68 -23.39 30.25
CA ARG A 5 10.54 -24.25 29.04
C ARG A 5 10.95 -23.60 27.72
N ASN A 6 11.04 -22.27 27.65
CA ASN A 6 11.41 -21.54 26.41
C ASN A 6 12.91 -21.48 26.07
N SER A 7 13.82 -22.11 26.81
CA SER A 7 15.26 -21.85 26.63
C SER A 7 16.05 -22.92 25.87
N ALA A 8 15.47 -24.08 25.51
CA ALA A 8 16.21 -25.15 24.83
C ALA A 8 15.92 -25.23 23.32
N ILE A 9 14.65 -25.10 22.93
CA ILE A 9 14.21 -25.19 21.53
C ILE A 9 14.66 -23.94 20.77
N GLN A 10 14.42 -22.76 21.34
CA GLN A 10 14.83 -21.49 20.75
C GLN A 10 16.35 -21.39 20.53
N LYS A 11 17.15 -21.85 21.50
CA LYS A 11 18.62 -21.87 21.39
C LYS A 11 19.12 -22.84 20.32
N ARG A 12 18.46 -23.99 20.18
CA ARG A 12 18.83 -25.00 19.17
C ARG A 12 18.43 -24.58 17.76
N LEU A 13 17.32 -23.84 17.62
CA LEU A 13 16.88 -23.27 16.34
C LEU A 13 17.79 -22.13 15.87
N ASN A 14 18.17 -21.21 16.77
CA ASN A 14 19.09 -20.12 16.43
C ASN A 14 20.47 -20.65 15.98
N TYR A 15 20.98 -21.69 16.64
CA TYR A 15 22.23 -22.36 16.25
C TYR A 15 22.17 -23.01 14.85
N LEU A 16 21.01 -23.53 14.44
CA LEU A 16 20.82 -24.16 13.13
C LEU A 16 20.66 -23.14 12.00
N ILE A 17 20.10 -21.95 12.32
CA ILE A 17 19.98 -20.81 11.40
C ILE A 17 21.37 -20.21 11.12
N GLU A 18 22.21 -20.04 12.14
CA GLU A 18 23.59 -19.51 12.00
C GLU A 18 24.51 -20.41 11.15
N GLN A 19 24.21 -21.70 11.03
CA GLN A 19 24.99 -22.67 10.24
C GLN A 19 24.47 -22.86 8.80
N GLY A 20 23.47 -22.11 8.36
CA GLY A 20 22.95 -22.16 6.97
C GLY A 20 22.29 -23.48 6.57
N GLN A 21 21.86 -24.31 7.53
CA GLN A 21 21.27 -25.64 7.27
C GLN A 21 19.74 -25.61 7.28
N ALA A 22 19.11 -24.98 6.28
CA ALA A 22 17.65 -24.93 6.14
C ALA A 22 16.99 -26.31 5.84
N ILE A 23 17.77 -27.37 5.58
CA ILE A 23 17.28 -28.70 5.20
C ILE A 23 16.89 -29.57 6.44
N LYS A 24 17.11 -29.11 7.68
CA LYS A 24 16.76 -29.86 8.91
C LYS A 24 15.52 -29.36 9.65
N ILE A 25 14.58 -28.74 8.94
CA ILE A 25 13.31 -28.25 9.51
C ILE A 25 12.41 -29.42 9.97
N GLU A 26 12.44 -30.55 9.25
CA GLU A 26 11.65 -31.75 9.57
C GLU A 26 12.02 -32.34 10.95
N ALA A 27 13.31 -32.41 11.28
CA ALA A 27 13.82 -32.96 12.53
C ALA A 27 13.47 -32.13 13.78
N ALA A 28 13.05 -30.87 13.63
CA ALA A 28 12.65 -29.99 14.74
C ALA A 28 11.14 -30.04 15.02
N VAL A 29 10.31 -30.22 13.97
CA VAL A 29 8.84 -30.21 14.07
C VAL A 29 8.28 -31.59 14.38
N GLU A 30 8.87 -32.64 13.81
CA GLU A 30 8.38 -34.03 13.92
C GLU A 30 8.33 -34.56 15.37
N PRO A 31 9.30 -34.30 16.26
CA PRO A 31 9.21 -34.74 17.66
C PRO A 31 8.13 -34.00 18.45
N SER A 32 7.88 -32.73 18.13
CA SER A 32 6.84 -31.90 18.78
C SER A 32 5.44 -32.33 18.35
N MET A 33 5.27 -32.61 17.05
CA MET A 33 4.03 -33.14 16.48
C MET A 33 3.72 -34.55 16.99
N ASN A 34 4.71 -35.45 17.03
CA ASN A 34 4.53 -36.81 17.55
C ASN A 34 4.22 -36.82 19.05
N LYS A 35 4.79 -35.90 19.84
CA LYS A 35 4.47 -35.74 21.26
C LYS A 35 3.05 -35.21 21.48
N PHE A 36 2.58 -34.28 20.65
CA PHE A 36 1.20 -33.80 20.67
C PHE A 36 0.24 -34.92 20.27
N LEU A 37 0.51 -35.61 19.17
CA LEU A 37 -0.30 -36.74 18.69
C LEU A 37 -0.30 -37.92 19.66
N SER A 38 0.78 -38.18 20.40
CA SER A 38 0.80 -39.24 21.44
C SER A 38 0.02 -38.84 22.71
N GLN A 39 -0.09 -37.54 23.01
CA GLN A 39 -0.94 -37.03 24.08
C GLN A 39 -2.43 -37.06 23.71
N VAL A 40 -2.74 -36.90 22.41
CA VAL A 40 -4.09 -37.00 21.85
C VAL A 40 -4.48 -38.47 21.60
N GLY A 41 -3.53 -39.33 21.25
CA GLY A 41 -3.73 -40.73 20.83
C GLY A 41 -4.14 -41.73 21.91
N GLY A 42 -4.56 -41.28 23.09
CA GLY A 42 -5.08 -42.14 24.16
C GLY A 42 -6.48 -41.80 24.65
N LYS A 43 -7.09 -40.69 24.20
CA LYS A 43 -8.46 -40.29 24.59
C LYS A 43 -9.17 -39.66 23.40
N GLU A 44 -10.46 -39.95 23.28
CA GLU A 44 -11.30 -39.49 22.18
C GLU A 44 -11.09 -37.99 21.85
N LEU A 45 -10.84 -37.71 20.56
CA LEU A 45 -10.38 -36.43 19.99
C LEU A 45 -11.23 -35.18 20.34
N TRP A 46 -12.41 -35.33 20.90
CA TRP A 46 -13.30 -34.22 21.27
C TRP A 46 -12.99 -33.61 22.65
N ARG A 47 -12.00 -34.13 23.39
CA ARG A 47 -11.52 -33.57 24.68
C ARG A 47 -10.19 -32.82 24.60
N VAL A 48 -9.70 -32.51 23.39
CA VAL A 48 -8.48 -31.72 23.23
C VAL A 48 -8.72 -30.32 23.81
N ASP A 49 -7.87 -29.89 24.74
CA ASP A 49 -7.91 -28.52 25.27
C ASP A 49 -7.65 -27.56 24.12
N VAL A 50 -8.73 -26.90 23.68
CA VAL A 50 -8.76 -26.01 22.51
C VAL A 50 -7.67 -24.96 22.60
N ARG A 51 -7.39 -24.50 23.82
CA ARG A 51 -6.36 -23.49 24.08
C ARG A 51 -4.96 -24.03 23.82
N ALA A 52 -4.67 -25.27 24.23
CA ALA A 52 -3.38 -25.90 24.01
C ALA A 52 -3.11 -26.17 22.52
N PHE A 53 -4.15 -26.52 21.74
CA PHE A 53 -4.02 -26.68 20.29
C PHE A 53 -3.81 -25.32 19.59
N GLN A 54 -4.53 -24.28 19.99
CA GLN A 54 -4.37 -22.94 19.42
C GLN A 54 -3.01 -22.32 19.74
N GLU A 55 -2.51 -22.50 20.97
CA GLU A 55 -1.17 -22.06 21.36
C GLU A 55 -0.09 -22.78 20.53
N TRP A 56 -0.24 -24.09 20.31
CA TRP A 56 0.68 -24.85 19.47
C TRP A 56 0.64 -24.44 17.98
N VAL A 57 -0.54 -24.27 17.40
CA VAL A 57 -0.68 -23.80 16.00
C VAL A 57 -0.05 -22.42 15.84
N THR A 58 -0.26 -21.53 16.81
CA THR A 58 0.31 -20.17 16.78
C THR A 58 1.84 -20.21 16.85
N GLU A 59 2.40 -21.10 17.68
CA GLU A 59 3.85 -21.28 17.79
C GLU A 59 4.47 -21.81 16.48
N VAL A 60 3.81 -22.78 15.83
CA VAL A 60 4.26 -23.34 14.55
C VAL A 60 4.13 -22.32 13.42
N VAL A 61 3.03 -21.54 13.37
CA VAL A 61 2.84 -20.48 12.36
C VAL A 61 3.85 -19.36 12.55
N GLY A 62 4.05 -18.88 13.78
CA GLY A 62 5.06 -17.85 14.08
C GLY A 62 6.48 -18.30 13.74
N PHE A 63 6.79 -19.59 13.90
CA PHE A 63 8.07 -20.14 13.42
C PHE A 63 8.16 -20.13 11.90
N LEU A 64 7.12 -20.57 11.18
CA LEU A 64 7.11 -20.58 9.70
C LEU A 64 7.27 -19.18 9.09
N GLU A 65 6.72 -18.14 9.74
CA GLU A 65 6.88 -16.74 9.35
C GLU A 65 8.35 -16.27 9.36
N THR A 66 9.21 -16.87 10.19
CA THR A 66 10.63 -16.50 10.28
C THR A 66 11.53 -17.21 9.26
N VAL A 67 11.04 -18.29 8.64
CA VAL A 67 11.88 -19.20 7.81
C VAL A 67 11.43 -19.26 6.35
N VAL A 68 10.16 -18.98 6.04
CA VAL A 68 9.60 -19.09 4.68
C VAL A 68 9.13 -17.71 4.19
N PRO A 69 9.59 -17.23 3.02
CA PRO A 69 9.04 -16.01 2.41
C PRO A 69 7.53 -16.19 2.18
N VAL A 70 6.73 -15.24 2.66
CA VAL A 70 5.26 -15.25 2.81
C VAL A 70 4.46 -15.62 1.55
N THR A 71 5.10 -15.71 0.38
CA THR A 71 4.44 -15.88 -0.93
C THR A 71 3.95 -17.30 -1.24
N SER A 72 4.29 -18.33 -0.46
CA SER A 72 3.94 -19.73 -0.77
C SER A 72 2.92 -20.40 0.16
N LEU A 73 2.52 -19.75 1.26
CA LEU A 73 1.55 -20.29 2.21
C LEU A 73 0.23 -19.49 2.10
N ASN A 74 -0.87 -20.20 1.86
CA ASN A 74 -2.21 -19.59 1.83
C ASN A 74 -2.64 -19.25 3.28
N TYR A 75 -2.10 -18.14 3.77
CA TYR A 75 -2.16 -17.70 5.16
C TYR A 75 -3.60 -17.49 5.66
N SER A 76 -4.49 -17.03 4.79
CA SER A 76 -5.91 -16.88 5.13
C SER A 76 -6.53 -18.22 5.51
N LYS A 77 -6.21 -19.29 4.79
CA LYS A 77 -6.72 -20.64 5.05
C LYS A 77 -6.14 -21.26 6.32
N VAL A 78 -4.89 -20.95 6.65
CA VAL A 78 -4.24 -21.37 7.91
C VAL A 78 -4.90 -20.67 9.11
N MET A 79 -5.13 -19.37 9.01
CA MET A 79 -5.77 -18.60 10.08
C MET A 79 -7.26 -18.91 10.23
N GLU A 80 -7.93 -19.29 9.14
CA GLU A 80 -9.32 -19.76 9.15
C GLU A 80 -9.45 -21.09 9.91
N ILE A 81 -8.55 -22.06 9.67
CA ILE A 81 -8.51 -23.33 10.40
C ILE A 81 -8.21 -23.10 11.89
N ALA A 82 -7.24 -22.23 12.21
CA ALA A 82 -6.84 -21.91 13.59
C ALA A 82 -7.95 -21.20 14.40
N ARG A 83 -8.83 -20.44 13.73
CA ARG A 83 -9.95 -19.72 14.34
C ARG A 83 -11.23 -20.55 14.45
N SER A 84 -11.32 -21.69 13.78
CA SER A 84 -12.48 -22.57 13.86
C SER A 84 -12.52 -23.35 15.19
N VAL A 85 -13.70 -23.49 15.79
CA VAL A 85 -13.92 -24.38 16.95
C VAL A 85 -13.59 -25.81 16.51
N PRO A 86 -12.83 -26.62 17.29
CA PRO A 86 -12.33 -27.90 16.82
C PRO A 86 -13.47 -28.91 16.69
N SER A 87 -14.09 -28.94 15.53
CA SER A 87 -14.83 -30.09 15.06
C SER A 87 -13.82 -31.17 14.65
N LYS A 88 -14.25 -32.44 14.70
CA LYS A 88 -13.43 -33.55 14.19
C LYS A 88 -12.92 -33.28 12.77
N GLN A 89 -13.74 -32.64 11.93
CA GLN A 89 -13.38 -32.22 10.57
C GLN A 89 -12.31 -31.12 10.54
N SER A 90 -12.33 -30.17 11.46
CA SER A 90 -11.31 -29.11 11.55
C SER A 90 -9.94 -29.67 11.96
N ILE A 91 -9.93 -30.64 12.88
CA ILE A 91 -8.70 -31.33 13.30
C ILE A 91 -8.17 -32.22 12.17
N GLU A 92 -9.03 -32.99 11.52
CA GLU A 92 -8.65 -33.83 10.36
C GLU A 92 -8.14 -32.98 9.19
N ALA A 93 -8.75 -31.82 8.93
CA ALA A 93 -8.28 -30.86 7.93
C ALA A 93 -6.91 -30.26 8.30
N GLY A 94 -6.69 -29.93 9.58
CA GLY A 94 -5.39 -29.45 10.07
C GLY A 94 -4.29 -30.52 9.94
N VAL A 95 -4.58 -31.76 10.30
CA VAL A 95 -3.65 -32.90 10.15
C VAL A 95 -3.36 -33.20 8.67
N ALA A 96 -4.37 -33.17 7.81
CA ALA A 96 -4.20 -33.36 6.36
C ALA A 96 -3.37 -32.25 5.72
N PHE A 97 -3.57 -30.99 6.15
CA PHE A 97 -2.78 -29.85 5.71
C PHE A 97 -1.31 -29.99 6.12
N LEU A 98 -1.04 -30.37 7.36
CA LEU A 98 0.32 -30.60 7.87
C LEU A 98 1.00 -31.80 7.19
N GLY A 99 0.24 -32.88 6.91
CA GLY A 99 0.73 -34.01 6.11
C GLY A 99 1.05 -33.63 4.66
N GLY A 100 0.28 -32.69 4.08
CA GLY A 100 0.56 -32.08 2.78
C GLY A 100 1.83 -31.22 2.78
N LEU A 101 2.05 -30.45 3.85
CA LEU A 101 3.27 -29.68 4.09
C LEU A 101 4.50 -30.58 4.25
N GLY A 102 4.39 -31.67 5.00
CA GLY A 102 5.45 -32.68 5.10
C GLY A 102 5.81 -33.31 3.75
N LYS A 103 4.82 -33.59 2.90
CA LYS A 103 5.07 -34.07 1.52
C LYS A 103 5.72 -33.01 0.62
N ALA A 104 5.33 -31.74 0.76
CA ALA A 104 5.94 -30.61 0.04
C ALA A 104 7.39 -30.33 0.49
N LEU A 105 7.72 -30.66 1.74
CA LEU A 105 9.07 -30.55 2.30
C LEU A 105 9.95 -31.77 1.95
N LYS A 106 9.39 -32.98 1.82
CA LYS A 106 10.10 -34.22 1.41
C LYS A 106 10.48 -34.27 -0.07
N ASN A 107 9.71 -33.62 -0.92
CA ASN A 107 10.10 -33.28 -2.27
C ASN A 107 10.39 -31.78 -2.33
N PRO A 108 11.55 -31.32 -1.80
CA PRO A 108 11.93 -29.95 -2.01
C PRO A 108 12.01 -29.78 -3.51
N VAL A 109 11.05 -29.05 -4.09
CA VAL A 109 11.27 -28.45 -5.39
C VAL A 109 12.49 -27.58 -5.15
N THR A 110 13.66 -28.09 -5.52
CA THR A 110 14.90 -27.33 -5.49
C THR A 110 14.58 -25.98 -6.11
N PRO A 111 14.81 -24.85 -5.40
CA PRO A 111 14.64 -23.52 -5.99
C PRO A 111 15.50 -23.32 -7.25
N ALA A 112 16.42 -24.25 -7.52
CA ALA A 112 17.30 -24.29 -8.68
C ALA A 112 16.66 -24.77 -10.00
N ALA A 113 15.38 -25.17 -10.06
CA ALA A 113 14.81 -25.68 -11.31
C ALA A 113 13.35 -25.26 -11.54
N ARG A 114 13.06 -23.95 -11.54
CA ARG A 114 11.90 -23.39 -12.28
C ARG A 114 11.86 -21.87 -12.43
N PHE A 115 12.96 -21.18 -12.19
CA PHE A 115 13.27 -20.06 -13.07
C PHE A 115 14.10 -20.66 -14.20
N PRO A 116 13.64 -20.60 -15.47
CA PRO A 116 14.62 -20.72 -16.55
C PRO A 116 15.77 -19.76 -16.21
N PRO A 117 17.04 -20.08 -16.56
CA PRO A 117 18.12 -19.09 -16.46
C PRO A 117 17.56 -17.79 -16.99
N LEU A 118 17.85 -16.66 -16.31
CA LEU A 118 17.50 -15.32 -16.80
C LEU A 118 17.79 -15.36 -18.29
N VAL A 119 16.72 -15.49 -19.08
CA VAL A 119 16.89 -15.49 -20.52
C VAL A 119 17.24 -14.05 -20.70
N ASP A 120 18.51 -13.82 -20.95
CA ASP A 120 18.97 -12.60 -21.57
C ASP A 120 18.16 -12.52 -22.86
N LEU A 121 17.00 -11.89 -22.76
CA LEU A 121 16.27 -11.41 -23.92
C LEU A 121 17.14 -10.25 -24.37
N SER A 122 18.24 -10.59 -25.05
CA SER A 122 19.25 -9.69 -25.59
C SER A 122 18.70 -8.86 -26.76
N ASN A 123 17.41 -8.56 -26.73
CA ASN A 123 16.87 -7.37 -27.35
C ASN A 123 16.76 -6.40 -26.19
N ASP A 124 17.58 -5.35 -26.19
CA ASP A 124 17.57 -4.23 -25.24
C ASP A 124 16.26 -3.42 -25.41
N VAL A 125 15.11 -4.11 -25.35
CA VAL A 125 13.78 -3.56 -25.53
C VAL A 125 13.50 -2.76 -24.29
N ARG A 126 13.55 -1.45 -24.48
CA ARG A 126 13.26 -0.47 -23.45
C ARG A 126 11.95 0.19 -23.79
N TRP A 127 11.08 0.29 -22.80
CA TRP A 127 9.89 1.11 -22.90
C TRP A 127 10.10 2.39 -22.12
N SER A 128 9.80 3.52 -22.76
CA SER A 128 9.70 4.79 -22.06
C SER A 128 8.37 4.83 -21.31
N ILE A 129 8.44 4.63 -20.00
CA ILE A 129 7.26 4.63 -19.11
C ILE A 129 7.52 5.62 -17.98
N VAL A 130 6.48 6.30 -17.51
CA VAL A 130 6.57 7.16 -16.32
C VAL A 130 6.95 6.30 -15.10
N CYS A 131 8.00 6.68 -14.38
CA CYS A 131 8.44 6.02 -13.17
C CYS A 131 7.93 6.79 -11.93
N ASN A 132 7.12 6.14 -11.09
CA ASN A 132 6.58 6.72 -9.85
C ASN A 132 7.65 7.15 -8.85
N ARG A 133 8.87 6.59 -8.93
CA ARG A 133 9.98 6.93 -8.03
C ARG A 133 10.89 8.01 -8.59
N CYS A 134 11.08 8.05 -9.91
CA CYS A 134 11.92 9.07 -10.57
C CYS A 134 11.18 10.35 -10.95
N GLY A 135 9.84 10.30 -11.02
CA GLY A 135 9.02 11.47 -11.29
C GLY A 135 8.86 11.87 -12.75
N GLY A 136 8.99 10.93 -13.68
CA GLY A 136 8.84 11.23 -15.10
C GLY A 136 9.12 10.02 -16.00
N PRO A 137 9.05 10.20 -17.34
CA PRO A 137 9.37 9.14 -18.28
C PRO A 137 10.81 8.67 -18.10
N ARG A 138 10.99 7.36 -18.00
CA ARG A 138 12.27 6.68 -17.88
C ARG A 138 12.25 5.43 -18.72
N ASP A 139 13.42 5.04 -19.19
CA ASP A 139 13.60 3.72 -19.80
C ASP A 139 13.38 2.64 -18.75
N HIS A 140 12.52 1.68 -19.09
CA HIS A 140 12.33 0.46 -18.32
C HIS A 140 12.74 -0.74 -19.16
N ARG A 141 13.60 -1.59 -18.59
CA ARG A 141 14.08 -2.83 -19.21
C ARG A 141 13.10 -3.97 -18.97
N LEU A 142 12.88 -4.82 -19.99
CA LEU A 142 12.15 -6.07 -19.80
C LEU A 142 12.91 -7.01 -18.86
N MET A 143 12.29 -7.41 -17.77
CA MET A 143 12.81 -8.45 -16.88
C MET A 143 12.21 -9.81 -17.22
N LYS A 144 10.89 -9.85 -17.43
CA LYS A 144 10.16 -11.09 -17.71
C LYS A 144 8.90 -10.81 -18.51
N GLN A 145 8.53 -11.73 -19.38
CA GLN A 145 7.27 -11.71 -20.10
C GLN A 145 6.56 -13.07 -20.03
N ASP A 146 5.24 -13.04 -19.89
CA ASP A 146 4.30 -14.15 -20.06
C ASP A 146 3.25 -13.73 -21.08
N VAL A 147 2.99 -14.57 -22.09
CA VAL A 147 1.98 -14.32 -23.12
C VAL A 147 1.02 -15.49 -23.12
N ARG A 148 -0.28 -15.21 -23.01
CA ARG A 148 -1.34 -16.21 -23.13
C ARG A 148 -2.30 -15.78 -24.21
N ASN A 149 -2.59 -16.70 -25.13
CA ASN A 149 -3.64 -16.56 -26.12
C ASN A 149 -4.71 -17.60 -25.81
N ASP A 150 -5.97 -17.24 -26.01
CA ASP A 150 -7.10 -18.13 -25.82
C ASP A 150 -8.20 -17.75 -26.81
N SER A 151 -9.19 -18.64 -26.97
CA SER A 151 -10.22 -18.49 -27.98
C SER A 151 -11.49 -19.24 -27.64
N GLU A 152 -12.63 -18.69 -28.01
CA GLU A 152 -13.95 -19.30 -27.86
C GLU A 152 -14.69 -19.36 -29.19
N LYS A 153 -15.33 -20.51 -29.48
CA LYS A 153 -16.18 -20.67 -30.66
C LYS A 153 -17.58 -20.17 -30.35
N ILE A 154 -18.15 -19.38 -31.25
CA ILE A 154 -19.53 -18.91 -31.11
C ILE A 154 -20.49 -20.05 -31.47
N GLU A 155 -21.44 -20.37 -30.58
CA GLU A 155 -22.45 -21.39 -30.86
C GLU A 155 -23.26 -21.03 -32.11
N GLY A 156 -23.30 -21.95 -33.08
CA GLY A 156 -24.02 -21.77 -34.35
C GLY A 156 -23.31 -20.93 -35.41
N GLY A 157 -22.10 -20.43 -35.14
CA GLY A 157 -21.28 -19.67 -36.08
C GLY A 157 -20.09 -20.45 -36.66
N ARG A 158 -19.45 -19.87 -37.69
CA ARG A 158 -18.11 -20.31 -38.18
C ARG A 158 -16.97 -19.50 -37.55
N ASP A 159 -17.32 -18.46 -36.80
CA ASP A 159 -16.38 -17.46 -36.28
C ASP A 159 -15.89 -17.85 -34.88
N VAL A 160 -14.70 -17.35 -34.54
CA VAL A 160 -13.99 -17.60 -33.28
C VAL A 160 -13.62 -16.25 -32.67
N ILE A 161 -13.95 -16.08 -31.40
CA ILE A 161 -13.51 -14.93 -30.61
C ILE A 161 -12.15 -15.30 -30.02
N GLU A 162 -11.14 -14.52 -30.32
CA GLU A 162 -9.77 -14.69 -29.82
C GLU A 162 -9.38 -13.53 -28.90
N TRP A 163 -8.57 -13.84 -27.88
CA TRP A 163 -7.98 -12.83 -27.01
C TRP A 163 -6.57 -13.19 -26.58
N LYS A 164 -5.79 -12.16 -26.24
CA LYS A 164 -4.39 -12.28 -25.85
C LYS A 164 -4.09 -11.40 -24.65
N HIS A 165 -3.49 -12.00 -23.62
CA HIS A 165 -2.98 -11.32 -22.44
C HIS A 165 -1.45 -11.41 -22.40
N THR A 166 -0.78 -10.26 -22.44
CA THR A 166 0.68 -10.16 -22.30
C THR A 166 1.02 -9.49 -20.97
N ARG A 167 1.72 -10.20 -20.08
CA ARG A 167 2.19 -9.71 -18.77
C ARG A 167 3.68 -9.49 -18.83
N GLN A 168 4.13 -8.27 -18.58
CA GLN A 168 5.54 -7.87 -18.62
C GLN A 168 5.98 -7.31 -17.26
N MET A 169 7.06 -7.84 -16.69
CA MET A 169 7.75 -7.22 -15.56
C MET A 169 8.87 -6.33 -16.11
N LEU A 170 8.83 -5.05 -15.74
CA LEU A 170 9.71 -4.01 -16.24
C LEU A 170 10.48 -3.37 -15.09
N GLU A 171 11.79 -3.15 -15.25
CA GLU A 171 12.64 -2.50 -14.26
C GLU A 171 13.09 -1.12 -14.74
N CYS A 172 12.89 -0.07 -13.94
CA CYS A 172 13.37 1.27 -14.25
C CYS A 172 14.90 1.35 -14.26
N CYS A 173 15.49 1.79 -15.37
CA CYS A 173 16.95 1.93 -15.51
C CYS A 173 17.57 3.02 -14.62
N GLY A 174 16.76 3.89 -13.99
CA GLY A 174 17.26 4.98 -13.13
C GLY A 174 17.25 4.67 -11.63
N CYS A 175 16.19 4.01 -11.14
CA CYS A 175 16.01 3.77 -9.70
C CYS A 175 15.71 2.32 -9.34
N HIS A 176 15.76 1.41 -10.31
CA HIS A 176 15.54 -0.03 -10.16
C HIS A 176 14.15 -0.41 -9.62
N SER A 177 13.18 0.50 -9.70
CA SER A 177 11.79 0.17 -9.33
C SER A 177 11.18 -0.77 -10.36
N VAL A 178 10.52 -1.83 -9.89
CA VAL A 178 9.82 -2.80 -10.75
C VAL A 178 8.37 -2.36 -11.00
N THR A 179 7.88 -2.61 -12.21
CA THR A 179 6.50 -2.40 -12.66
C THR A 179 5.99 -3.65 -13.35
N LEU A 180 4.72 -3.98 -13.15
CA LEU A 180 3.99 -4.94 -13.97
C LEU A 180 3.18 -4.18 -15.03
N ARG A 181 3.31 -4.57 -16.29
CA ARG A 181 2.55 -4.08 -17.43
C ARG A 181 1.69 -5.21 -17.98
N LEU A 182 0.39 -5.00 -18.10
CA LEU A 182 -0.55 -5.90 -18.75
C LEU A 182 -1.01 -5.27 -20.06
N LEU A 183 -0.89 -6.02 -21.14
CA LEU A 183 -1.46 -5.69 -22.43
C LEU A 183 -2.55 -6.72 -22.75
N GLU A 184 -3.72 -6.22 -23.12
CA GLU A 184 -4.88 -7.01 -23.48
C GLU A 184 -5.25 -6.70 -24.93
N TRP A 185 -5.42 -7.74 -25.73
CA TRP A 185 -5.88 -7.64 -27.11
C TRP A 185 -7.09 -8.53 -27.30
N PHE A 186 -8.09 -8.03 -28.03
CA PHE A 186 -9.35 -8.71 -28.27
C PHE A 186 -9.72 -8.63 -29.75
N SER A 187 -10.01 -9.76 -30.38
CA SER A 187 -10.29 -9.85 -31.82
C SER A 187 -11.48 -9.00 -32.29
N GLU A 188 -12.50 -8.82 -31.47
CA GLU A 188 -13.68 -7.99 -31.79
C GLU A 188 -13.38 -6.48 -31.69
N VAL A 189 -12.27 -6.11 -31.05
CA VAL A 189 -11.83 -4.72 -30.90
C VAL A 189 -10.32 -4.63 -31.18
N PRO A 190 -9.87 -5.00 -32.41
CA PRO A 190 -8.47 -5.22 -32.71
C PRO A 190 -7.64 -3.92 -32.66
N ASP A 191 -8.30 -2.77 -32.81
CA ASP A 191 -7.69 -1.44 -32.78
C ASP A 191 -7.49 -0.89 -31.35
N VAL A 192 -8.02 -1.57 -30.32
CA VAL A 192 -7.90 -1.14 -28.92
C VAL A 192 -7.09 -2.18 -28.15
N GLU A 193 -5.81 -1.89 -27.94
CA GLU A 193 -5.00 -2.62 -26.97
C GLU A 193 -5.18 -2.00 -25.58
N GLY A 194 -5.71 -2.77 -24.63
CA GLY A 194 -5.82 -2.35 -23.24
C GLY A 194 -4.46 -2.40 -22.57
N GLU A 195 -3.95 -1.27 -22.09
CA GLU A 195 -2.70 -1.21 -21.31
C GLU A 195 -2.98 -0.86 -19.86
N THR A 196 -2.49 -1.67 -18.93
CA THR A 196 -2.55 -1.39 -17.49
C THR A 196 -1.19 -1.56 -16.82
N LEU A 197 -0.82 -0.60 -15.97
CA LEU A 197 0.45 -0.57 -15.25
C LEU A 197 0.23 -0.69 -13.74
N TRP A 198 1.02 -1.53 -13.07
CA TRP A 198 1.08 -1.64 -11.62
C TRP A 198 2.50 -1.38 -11.08
N PRO A 199 2.65 -0.55 -10.03
CA PRO A 199 1.59 0.29 -9.45
C PRO A 199 1.04 1.30 -10.48
N PRO A 200 -0.24 1.72 -10.36
CA PRO A 200 -0.82 2.78 -11.17
C PRO A 200 0.13 3.97 -11.21
N ARG A 201 0.24 4.61 -12.38
CA ARG A 201 1.14 5.75 -12.52
C ARG A 201 0.57 6.91 -11.75
N VAL A 202 1.32 7.34 -10.74
CA VAL A 202 0.92 8.46 -9.89
C VAL A 202 0.74 9.68 -10.79
N LYS A 203 -0.47 10.23 -10.80
CA LYS A 203 -0.78 11.48 -11.50
C LYS A 203 -0.12 12.64 -10.77
N PHE A 204 0.14 12.45 -9.47
CA PHE A 204 0.64 13.48 -8.58
C PHE A 204 1.93 13.05 -7.88
N LEU A 205 3.05 13.59 -8.36
CA LEU A 205 4.40 13.21 -7.94
C LEU A 205 4.98 14.07 -6.81
N ARG A 206 4.14 14.77 -6.04
CA ARG A 206 4.63 15.43 -4.84
C ARG A 206 4.61 14.42 -3.70
N VAL A 207 5.78 13.87 -3.40
CA VAL A 207 6.02 13.25 -2.09
C VAL A 207 5.69 14.33 -1.06
N CYS A 208 4.56 14.18 -0.37
CA CYS A 208 4.23 15.04 0.75
C CYS A 208 5.38 14.87 1.75
N ASP A 209 6.26 15.87 1.87
CA ASP A 209 7.23 15.93 2.96
C ASP A 209 6.46 16.32 4.21
N ASP A 210 5.69 15.35 4.68
CA ASP A 210 4.66 15.44 5.70
C ASP A 210 5.24 15.60 7.11
N ARG A 211 6.56 15.48 7.24
CA ARG A 211 7.32 15.57 8.50
C ARG A 211 7.18 16.92 9.21
N TYR A 212 6.79 17.98 8.50
CA TYR A 212 6.71 19.33 9.07
C TYR A 212 5.35 19.67 9.65
N ALA A 213 4.26 19.11 9.11
CA ALA A 213 2.91 19.42 9.58
C ALA A 213 2.56 18.59 10.82
N PRO A 214 1.82 19.16 11.80
CA PRO A 214 1.39 18.41 12.98
C PRO A 214 0.31 17.38 12.62
N PRO A 215 0.24 16.24 13.36
CA PRO A 215 -0.87 15.30 13.22
C PRO A 215 -2.23 15.98 13.44
N PRO A 216 -3.30 15.58 12.71
CA PRO A 216 -3.37 14.47 11.76
C PRO A 216 -3.10 14.84 10.29
N ILE A 217 -2.67 16.09 10.00
CA ILE A 217 -2.58 16.64 8.63
C ILE A 217 -1.76 15.74 7.67
N PRO A 218 -0.56 15.25 8.05
CA PRO A 218 0.23 14.31 7.24
C PRO A 218 -0.55 13.11 6.71
N GLU A 219 -1.24 12.42 7.61
CA GLU A 219 -1.92 11.17 7.30
C GLU A 219 -3.13 11.40 6.40
N ILE A 220 -3.87 12.49 6.64
CA ILE A 220 -5.00 12.88 5.78
C ILE A 220 -4.52 13.15 4.36
N LEU A 221 -3.42 13.90 4.18
CA LEU A 221 -2.89 14.21 2.86
C LEU A 221 -2.33 12.98 2.15
N ARG A 222 -1.68 12.07 2.90
CA ARG A 222 -1.22 10.79 2.35
C ARG A 222 -2.37 9.97 1.79
N GLN A 223 -3.46 9.83 2.55
CA GLN A 223 -4.67 9.14 2.09
C GLN A 223 -5.33 9.86 0.91
N THR A 224 -5.34 11.20 0.94
CA THR A 224 -5.90 12.04 -0.13
C THR A 224 -5.13 11.86 -1.45
N CYS A 225 -3.80 11.88 -1.40
CA CYS A 225 -2.95 11.65 -2.58
C CYS A 225 -3.14 10.23 -3.10
N LEU A 226 -3.19 9.23 -2.22
CA LEU A 226 -3.42 7.85 -2.63
C LEU A 226 -4.77 7.68 -3.34
N ALA A 227 -5.82 8.33 -2.82
CA ALA A 227 -7.12 8.35 -3.47
C ALA A 227 -7.05 9.00 -4.86
N PHE A 228 -6.38 10.15 -4.98
CA PHE A 228 -6.21 10.83 -6.26
C PHE A 228 -5.41 10.01 -7.28
N ASP A 229 -4.28 9.45 -6.87
CA ASP A 229 -3.44 8.59 -7.70
C ASP A 229 -4.15 7.29 -8.13
N SER A 230 -5.14 6.85 -7.35
CA SER A 230 -5.99 5.70 -7.68
C SER A 230 -7.21 6.06 -8.54
N GLY A 231 -7.33 7.32 -8.97
CA GLY A 231 -8.48 7.81 -9.75
C GLY A 231 -9.78 7.94 -8.94
N LEU A 232 -9.70 7.96 -7.61
CA LEU A 232 -10.85 8.05 -6.70
C LEU A 232 -11.12 9.52 -6.36
N ASN A 233 -11.46 10.32 -7.37
CA ASN A 233 -11.57 11.79 -7.25
C ASN A 233 -12.57 12.25 -6.20
N LEU A 234 -13.67 11.51 -6.02
CA LEU A 234 -14.65 11.77 -4.96
C LEU A 234 -14.02 11.69 -3.55
N LEU A 235 -13.20 10.66 -3.31
CA LEU A 235 -12.53 10.46 -2.03
C LEU A 235 -11.38 11.46 -1.86
N ALA A 236 -10.67 11.78 -2.93
CA ALA A 236 -9.65 12.83 -2.91
C ALA A 236 -10.26 14.20 -2.54
N ALA A 237 -11.43 14.53 -3.07
CA ALA A 237 -12.13 15.78 -2.75
C ALA A 237 -12.56 15.85 -1.27
N ALA A 238 -13.07 14.74 -0.73
CA ALA A 238 -13.37 14.64 0.69
C ALA A 238 -12.10 14.82 1.53
N GLY A 239 -11.00 14.19 1.13
CA GLY A 239 -9.69 14.32 1.78
C GLY A 239 -9.14 15.75 1.77
N ILE A 240 -9.25 16.47 0.66
CA ILE A 240 -8.88 17.89 0.53
C ILE A 240 -9.63 18.73 1.57
N ARG A 241 -10.94 18.53 1.70
CA ARG A 241 -11.76 19.25 2.68
C ARG A 241 -11.31 18.94 4.11
N THR A 242 -11.10 17.67 4.43
CA THR A 242 -10.64 17.25 5.76
C THR A 242 -9.25 17.84 6.07
N ALA A 243 -8.34 17.88 5.09
CA ALA A 243 -7.01 18.47 5.24
C ALA A 243 -7.11 19.98 5.50
N LEU A 244 -7.92 20.70 4.72
CA LEU A 244 -8.13 22.13 4.89
C LEU A 244 -8.71 22.46 6.26
N GLU A 245 -9.71 21.69 6.72
CA GLU A 245 -10.29 21.85 8.05
C GLU A 245 -9.26 21.57 9.15
N SER A 246 -8.44 20.54 9.00
CA SER A 246 -7.36 20.19 9.94
C SER A 246 -6.28 21.27 10.01
N ILE A 247 -5.90 21.85 8.87
CA ILE A 247 -4.99 23.00 8.81
C ILE A 247 -5.58 24.19 9.59
N CYS A 248 -6.84 24.54 9.33
CA CYS A 248 -7.51 25.63 10.04
C CYS A 248 -7.54 25.39 11.55
N MET A 249 -7.84 24.17 11.99
CA MET A 249 -7.84 23.79 13.41
C MET A 249 -6.45 23.93 14.04
N SER A 250 -5.42 23.45 13.36
CA SER A 250 -4.02 23.55 13.82
C SER A 250 -3.59 25.01 13.98
N LEU A 251 -4.02 25.87 13.06
CA LEU A 251 -3.75 27.31 13.06
C LEU A 251 -4.71 28.14 13.92
N LYS A 252 -5.67 27.49 14.60
CA LYS A 252 -6.71 28.14 15.42
C LYS A 252 -7.56 29.16 14.64
N ILE A 253 -7.77 28.90 13.35
CA ILE A 253 -8.61 29.69 12.46
C ILE A 253 -10.04 29.15 12.56
N ASN A 254 -10.90 29.93 13.23
CA ASN A 254 -12.28 29.54 13.51
C ASN A 254 -13.30 30.16 12.56
N GLY A 255 -12.86 31.00 11.62
CA GLY A 255 -13.71 31.73 10.70
C GLY A 255 -13.03 32.99 10.18
N GLY A 256 -13.74 33.70 9.31
CA GLY A 256 -13.27 34.89 8.60
C GLY A 256 -14.45 35.62 8.00
N LYS A 257 -14.19 36.82 7.47
CA LYS A 257 -15.24 37.69 6.95
C LYS A 257 -15.71 37.20 5.59
N VAL A 258 -17.02 37.11 5.40
CA VAL A 258 -17.66 36.75 4.13
C VAL A 258 -18.76 37.76 3.81
N PRO A 259 -19.08 38.02 2.54
CA PRO A 259 -20.22 38.88 2.18
C PRO A 259 -21.53 38.40 2.80
N ASP A 260 -22.34 39.33 3.32
CA ASP A 260 -23.67 39.01 3.84
C ASP A 260 -24.69 38.96 2.67
N PRO A 261 -25.26 37.78 2.33
CA PRO A 261 -26.24 37.68 1.25
C PRO A 261 -27.51 38.49 1.51
N ASN A 262 -27.81 38.83 2.77
CA ASN A 262 -29.01 39.61 3.12
C ASN A 262 -28.74 41.12 3.15
N LYS A 263 -27.47 41.54 3.13
CA LYS A 263 -27.07 42.95 3.26
C LYS A 263 -25.91 43.25 2.31
N PRO A 264 -26.19 43.59 1.04
CA PRO A 264 -25.17 43.92 0.06
C PRO A 264 -24.21 45.01 0.57
N GLY A 265 -22.91 44.76 0.48
CA GLY A 265 -21.88 45.68 0.98
C GLY A 265 -21.53 45.53 2.47
N GLN A 266 -22.19 44.63 3.21
CA GLN A 266 -21.78 44.27 4.57
C GLN A 266 -21.12 42.89 4.60
N GLU A 267 -20.19 42.72 5.53
CA GLU A 267 -19.52 41.45 5.81
C GLU A 267 -20.04 40.85 7.11
N LYS A 268 -20.15 39.53 7.16
CA LYS A 268 -20.42 38.76 8.37
C LYS A 268 -19.28 37.77 8.61
N THR A 269 -19.04 37.41 9.87
CA THR A 269 -18.10 36.33 10.18
C THR A 269 -18.77 34.98 9.97
N SER A 270 -18.22 34.16 9.06
CA SER A 270 -18.64 32.77 8.90
C SER A 270 -17.67 31.84 9.63
N LYS A 271 -18.21 30.84 10.32
CA LYS A 271 -17.43 29.73 10.90
C LYS A 271 -17.37 28.51 9.96
N MET A 272 -18.06 28.59 8.83
CA MET A 272 -18.09 27.56 7.81
C MET A 272 -16.81 27.63 6.97
N LEU A 273 -16.66 26.70 6.02
CA LEU A 273 -15.44 26.56 5.23
C LEU A 273 -15.08 27.84 4.45
N ASP A 274 -16.05 28.61 3.97
CA ASP A 274 -15.80 29.92 3.34
C ASP A 274 -15.10 30.90 4.27
N GLY A 275 -15.65 31.06 5.47
CA GLY A 275 -15.06 31.92 6.48
C GLY A 275 -13.69 31.42 6.88
N LYS A 276 -13.49 30.09 6.99
CA LYS A 276 -12.17 29.53 7.30
C LYS A 276 -11.12 29.80 6.20
N ILE A 277 -11.49 29.67 4.92
CA ILE A 277 -10.61 30.02 3.78
C ILE A 277 -10.25 31.51 3.81
N ASN A 278 -11.24 32.38 4.05
CA ASN A 278 -10.97 33.81 4.20
C ASN A 278 -10.10 34.10 5.43
N GLY A 279 -10.33 33.41 6.54
CA GLY A 279 -9.50 33.50 7.75
C GLY A 279 -8.04 33.11 7.50
N LEU A 280 -7.79 32.10 6.65
CA LEU A 280 -6.43 31.75 6.21
C LEU A 280 -5.77 32.87 5.40
N ALA A 281 -6.52 33.55 4.52
CA ALA A 281 -6.03 34.68 3.76
C ALA A 281 -5.79 35.92 4.64
N GLU A 282 -6.72 36.24 5.54
CA GLU A 282 -6.61 37.32 6.52
C GLU A 282 -5.39 37.14 7.43
N ALA A 283 -5.11 35.89 7.83
CA ALA A 283 -3.93 35.51 8.61
C ALA A 283 -2.63 35.41 7.76
N LYS A 284 -2.70 35.69 6.45
CA LYS A 284 -1.57 35.65 5.49
C LYS A 284 -0.93 34.27 5.34
N HIS A 285 -1.67 33.20 5.64
CA HIS A 285 -1.28 31.83 5.34
C HIS A 285 -1.63 31.44 3.90
N LEU A 286 -2.56 32.17 3.29
CA LEU A 286 -2.88 32.11 1.87
C LEU A 286 -2.75 33.50 1.23
N THR A 287 -2.44 33.52 -0.06
CA THR A 287 -2.69 34.70 -0.90
C THR A 287 -4.18 34.80 -1.23
N PHE A 288 -4.64 36.00 -1.57
CA PHE A 288 -6.02 36.20 -2.01
C PHE A 288 -6.39 35.32 -3.22
N ALA A 289 -5.48 35.21 -4.20
CA ALA A 289 -5.68 34.36 -5.37
C ALA A 289 -5.83 32.87 -5.01
N GLN A 290 -5.04 32.36 -4.07
CA GLN A 290 -5.20 30.98 -3.60
C GLN A 290 -6.51 30.77 -2.82
N ALA A 291 -6.93 31.77 -2.05
CA ALA A 291 -8.22 31.73 -1.37
C ALA A 291 -9.38 31.71 -2.37
N GLU A 292 -9.36 32.54 -3.42
CA GLU A 292 -10.35 32.50 -4.49
C GLU A 292 -10.39 31.15 -5.21
N MET A 293 -9.23 30.56 -5.51
CA MET A 293 -9.17 29.22 -6.12
C MET A 293 -9.73 28.13 -5.18
N LEU A 294 -9.47 28.21 -3.87
CA LEU A 294 -10.12 27.30 -2.91
C LEU A 294 -11.63 27.54 -2.80
N HIS A 295 -12.11 28.77 -3.01
CA HIS A 295 -13.54 29.07 -3.05
C HIS A 295 -14.21 28.50 -4.29
N SER A 296 -13.61 28.62 -5.47
CA SER A 296 -14.14 28.00 -6.70
C SER A 296 -14.24 26.48 -6.56
N HIS A 297 -13.38 25.89 -5.74
CA HIS A 297 -13.33 24.46 -5.46
C HIS A 297 -13.95 24.05 -4.13
N ARG A 298 -14.57 24.98 -3.38
CA ARG A 298 -15.24 24.69 -2.10
C ARG A 298 -16.37 23.66 -2.27
N PHE A 299 -16.98 23.66 -3.45
CA PHE A 299 -18.02 22.72 -3.84
C PHE A 299 -17.49 21.29 -3.99
N LEU A 300 -16.18 21.09 -4.22
CA LEU A 300 -15.59 19.75 -4.39
C LEU A 300 -15.83 18.84 -3.19
N GLY A 301 -15.85 19.35 -1.96
CA GLY A 301 -16.09 18.50 -0.78
C GLY A 301 -17.57 18.30 -0.46
N ASN A 302 -18.41 19.32 -0.69
CA ASN A 302 -19.82 19.28 -0.31
C ASN A 302 -20.70 18.71 -1.41
N ASP A 303 -20.48 19.13 -2.66
CA ASP A 303 -21.30 18.75 -3.81
C ASP A 303 -20.80 17.45 -4.45
N ALA A 304 -19.53 17.07 -4.28
CA ALA A 304 -19.12 15.72 -4.65
C ALA A 304 -19.77 14.68 -3.73
N VAL A 305 -19.70 14.90 -2.40
CA VAL A 305 -20.26 13.96 -1.41
C VAL A 305 -21.81 13.98 -1.39
N HIS A 306 -22.45 15.14 -1.54
CA HIS A 306 -23.92 15.25 -1.45
C HIS A 306 -24.64 15.44 -2.79
N GLY A 307 -23.97 15.98 -3.81
CA GLY A 307 -24.53 16.22 -5.15
C GLY A 307 -24.04 15.24 -6.22
N ALA A 308 -23.16 14.29 -5.87
CA ALA A 308 -22.56 13.31 -6.77
C ALA A 308 -21.83 13.91 -8.00
N VAL A 309 -21.41 15.18 -7.91
CA VAL A 309 -20.58 15.81 -8.96
C VAL A 309 -19.15 15.35 -8.79
N ILE A 310 -18.65 14.53 -9.72
CA ILE A 310 -17.29 14.01 -9.67
C ILE A 310 -16.32 15.09 -10.16
N PRO A 311 -15.34 15.49 -9.34
CA PRO A 311 -14.31 16.43 -9.75
C PRO A 311 -13.41 15.91 -10.86
N THR A 312 -12.95 16.81 -11.70
CA THR A 312 -11.89 16.52 -12.68
C THR A 312 -10.53 16.38 -12.00
N ASP A 313 -9.59 15.73 -12.69
CA ASP A 313 -8.24 15.55 -12.15
C ASP A 313 -7.52 16.89 -11.95
N GLU A 314 -7.74 17.84 -12.85
CA GLU A 314 -7.16 19.17 -12.83
C GLU A 314 -7.61 19.96 -11.60
N GLU A 315 -8.88 19.86 -11.22
CA GLU A 315 -9.43 20.52 -10.04
C GLU A 315 -8.83 19.97 -8.74
N ILE A 316 -8.74 18.63 -8.63
CA ILE A 316 -8.13 17.97 -7.47
C ILE A 316 -6.64 18.33 -7.37
N HIS A 317 -5.93 18.32 -8.50
CA HIS A 317 -4.52 18.70 -8.58
C HIS A 317 -4.30 20.15 -8.11
N ALA A 318 -5.07 21.09 -8.62
CA ALA A 318 -4.97 22.50 -8.24
C ALA A 318 -5.19 22.71 -6.73
N CYS A 319 -6.16 22.01 -6.15
CA CYS A 319 -6.44 22.09 -4.71
C CYS A 319 -5.29 21.50 -3.88
N LEU A 320 -4.77 20.35 -4.28
CA LEU A 320 -3.63 19.71 -3.61
C LEU A 320 -2.41 20.63 -3.64
N ASP A 321 -2.11 21.26 -4.77
CA ASP A 321 -0.99 22.20 -4.88
C ASP A 321 -1.10 23.37 -3.89
N ILE A 322 -2.30 23.93 -3.72
CA ILE A 322 -2.52 24.97 -2.71
C ILE A 322 -2.30 24.43 -1.30
N LEU A 323 -2.87 23.27 -0.96
CA LEU A 323 -2.70 22.67 0.37
C LEU A 323 -1.23 22.44 0.70
N PHE A 324 -0.45 21.91 -0.24
CA PHE A 324 0.98 21.73 -0.04
C PHE A 324 1.75 23.05 0.02
N ALA A 325 1.35 24.07 -0.74
CA ALA A 325 1.94 25.40 -0.64
C ALA A 325 1.71 26.01 0.76
N VAL A 326 0.51 25.86 1.33
CA VAL A 326 0.21 26.28 2.71
C VAL A 326 1.11 25.55 3.69
N ILE A 327 1.25 24.23 3.55
CA ILE A 327 2.08 23.43 4.46
C ILE A 327 3.53 23.89 4.42
N ASP A 328 4.04 24.10 3.20
CA ASP A 328 5.41 24.55 3.00
C ASP A 328 5.62 25.94 3.63
N GLN A 329 4.69 26.87 3.42
CA GLN A 329 4.75 28.22 3.96
C GLN A 329 4.64 28.26 5.49
N VAL A 330 3.74 27.47 6.07
CA VAL A 330 3.40 27.53 7.49
C VAL A 330 4.37 26.75 8.36
N TRP A 331 4.80 25.56 7.93
CA TRP A 331 5.59 24.66 8.76
C TRP A 331 7.00 24.41 8.22
N LYS A 332 7.14 24.10 6.92
CA LYS A 332 8.44 23.70 6.35
C LYS A 332 9.44 24.85 6.28
N HIS A 333 9.09 25.94 5.59
CA HIS A 333 10.00 27.06 5.37
C HIS A 333 10.47 27.73 6.66
N PRO A 334 9.62 27.91 7.70
CA PRO A 334 10.10 28.40 8.99
C PRO A 334 11.14 27.48 9.63
N GLU A 335 10.94 26.17 9.61
CA GLU A 335 11.89 25.19 10.16
C GLU A 335 13.20 25.14 9.37
N GLU A 336 13.13 25.14 8.03
CA GLU A 336 14.31 25.19 7.16
C GLU A 336 15.10 26.51 7.37
N SER A 337 14.40 27.63 7.48
CA SER A 337 15.01 28.94 7.75
C SER A 337 15.74 28.97 9.09
N LYS A 338 15.17 28.37 10.14
CA LYS A 338 15.85 28.21 11.44
C LYS A 338 17.13 27.39 11.31
N LYS A 339 17.08 26.25 10.61
CA LYS A 339 18.26 25.39 10.37
C LYS A 339 19.37 26.15 9.62
N ILE A 340 19.01 26.90 8.58
CA ILE A 340 19.97 27.71 7.80
C ILE A 340 20.60 28.80 8.66
N ARG A 341 19.80 29.50 9.49
CA ARG A 341 20.30 30.54 10.41
C ARG A 341 21.26 29.96 11.45
N ALA A 342 20.92 28.82 12.04
CA ALA A 342 21.76 28.12 13.00
C ALA A 342 23.09 27.66 12.36
N ALA A 343 23.04 27.07 11.17
CA ALA A 343 24.23 26.67 10.43
C ALA A 343 25.14 27.87 10.08
N ARG A 344 24.55 29.01 9.71
CA ARG A 344 25.32 30.25 9.46
C ARG A 344 25.97 30.79 10.72
N ALA A 345 25.27 30.77 11.86
CA ALA A 345 25.82 31.20 13.15
C ALA A 345 27.02 30.32 13.56
N ALA A 346 26.88 29.00 13.46
CA ALA A 346 27.95 28.04 13.77
C ALA A 346 29.20 28.23 12.89
N ARG A 347 29.03 28.55 11.60
CA ARG A 347 30.15 28.85 10.68
C ARG A 347 30.86 30.16 11.05
N LYS A 348 30.14 31.16 11.54
CA LYS A 348 30.73 32.43 11.98
C LYS A 348 31.55 32.24 13.26
N SER A 349 31.06 31.44 14.21
CA SER A 349 31.77 31.15 15.47
C SER A 349 32.96 30.20 15.30
N ALA A 350 33.01 29.43 14.20
CA ALA A 350 34.10 28.50 13.89
C ALA A 350 35.23 29.13 13.03
N LYS A 351 35.13 30.42 12.67
CA LYS A 351 36.21 31.13 11.98
C LYS A 351 37.24 31.58 13.04
N PRO A 352 38.53 31.22 12.90
CA PRO A 352 39.57 31.45 13.90
C PRO A 352 39.87 32.93 14.13
#